data_AF-A0A944PEQ2-F1
#
_entry.id   AF-A0A944PEQ2-F1
#
_cell.length_a   1.000
_cell.length_b   1.000
_cell.length_c   1.000
_cell.angle_alpha   90.00
_cell.angle_beta   90.00
_cell.angle_gamma   90.00
#
_symmetry.space_group_name_H-M   'P 1'
#
loop_
_entity.id
_entity.type
_entity.pdbx_description
1 polymer ?
#
loop_
_entity_poly.entity_id
_entity_poly.type
_entity_poly.pdbx_seq_one_letter_code
_entity_poly.pdbx_strand_id
1 'polypeptide(L)'
;MNTADEGRQWPDEVSVDNARTTLLQLLARAGVPADDARELIGLLEAGALALAHEQLSGGSGSGSGRSVPGDKGEAYESGWLDGAGEVLAELGAVAERALLRVVSPDGQEGRTGERTRAGRMEVERAKVALTPLYLSFTAVSELDPEVTEEVLTAVLGTMSPRQRAAYAGRLTAFARAHRDRLERLFAEFGPGSAITVHGRFSLVHSVTSIAVLERLATAPQALREEWDAAELPPAWLDGLTTAWNALA
;
A
#
# COMPACT_ATOMS: atom_id res chain seq x y z
N MET A 1 0.48 -35.60 -33.24
CA MET A 1 -0.04 -36.03 -31.92
C MET A 1 0.80 -35.26 -30.90
N ASN A 2 0.28 -34.14 -30.40
CA ASN A 2 1.04 -33.19 -29.58
C ASN A 2 0.41 -33.14 -28.18
N THR A 3 1.14 -33.65 -27.20
CA THR A 3 0.74 -33.77 -25.78
C THR A 3 1.25 -32.56 -25.00
N ALA A 4 0.72 -31.37 -25.29
CA ALA A 4 1.14 -30.13 -24.62
C ALA A 4 -0.02 -29.13 -24.46
N ASP A 5 -1.21 -29.63 -24.16
CA ASP A 5 -2.31 -28.81 -23.64
C ASP A 5 -3.05 -29.62 -22.56
N GLU A 6 -2.31 -30.01 -21.52
CA GLU A 6 -2.94 -30.33 -20.23
C GLU A 6 -3.51 -29.01 -19.73
N GLY A 7 -4.77 -28.76 -20.11
CA GLY A 7 -5.50 -27.56 -19.77
C GLY A 7 -5.36 -27.29 -18.28
N ARG A 8 -4.91 -26.07 -17.94
CA ARG A 8 -4.99 -25.57 -16.57
C ARG A 8 -6.43 -25.78 -16.13
N GLN A 9 -6.66 -26.72 -15.21
CA GLN A 9 -7.96 -26.88 -14.59
C GLN A 9 -8.16 -25.65 -13.72
N TRP A 10 -8.86 -24.67 -14.27
CA TRP A 10 -9.28 -23.51 -13.51
C TRP A 10 -10.21 -24.02 -12.40
N PRO A 11 -9.99 -23.62 -11.14
CA PRO A 11 -10.88 -23.99 -10.06
C PRO A 11 -12.30 -23.58 -10.42
N ASP A 12 -13.26 -24.48 -10.26
CA ASP A 12 -14.67 -24.11 -10.37
C ASP A 12 -15.07 -23.17 -9.20
N GLU A 13 -16.20 -22.49 -9.35
CA GLU A 13 -16.71 -21.54 -8.35
C GLU A 13 -16.79 -22.16 -6.94
N VAL A 14 -17.25 -23.42 -6.87
CA VAL A 14 -17.36 -24.18 -5.62
C VAL A 14 -15.99 -24.43 -4.98
N SER A 15 -14.96 -24.70 -5.78
CA SER A 15 -13.59 -24.89 -5.32
C SER A 15 -12.98 -23.60 -4.77
N VAL A 16 -13.27 -22.46 -5.41
CA VAL A 16 -12.84 -21.13 -4.92
C VAL A 16 -13.50 -20.81 -3.57
N ASP A 17 -14.81 -21.04 -3.45
CA ASP A 17 -15.54 -20.80 -2.20
C ASP A 17 -15.09 -21.74 -1.07
N ASN A 18 -14.80 -23.00 -1.38
CA ASN A 18 -14.23 -23.95 -0.43
C ASN A 18 -12.83 -23.52 0.02
N ALA A 19 -11.99 -23.03 -0.89
CA ALA A 19 -10.67 -22.50 -0.55
C ALA A 19 -10.78 -21.27 0.35
N ARG A 20 -11.68 -20.34 0.03
CA ARG A 20 -11.96 -19.15 0.86
C ARG A 20 -12.43 -19.54 2.26
N THR A 21 -13.36 -20.48 2.36
CA THR A 21 -13.86 -21.00 3.64
C THR A 21 -12.74 -21.66 4.45
N THR A 22 -11.88 -22.43 3.78
CA THR A 22 -10.72 -23.07 4.40
C THR A 22 -9.74 -22.03 4.95
N LEU A 23 -9.43 -20.98 4.19
CA LEU A 23 -8.55 -19.89 4.63
C LEU A 23 -9.13 -19.19 5.87
N LEU A 24 -10.43 -18.87 5.87
CA LEU A 24 -11.09 -18.28 7.03
C LEU A 24 -10.98 -19.17 8.28
N GLN A 25 -11.16 -20.49 8.12
CA GLN A 25 -11.02 -21.44 9.23
C GLN A 25 -9.57 -21.53 9.73
N LEU A 26 -8.58 -21.55 8.83
CA LEU A 26 -7.17 -21.59 9.20
C LEU A 26 -6.74 -20.32 9.94
N LEU A 27 -7.17 -19.15 9.45
CA LEU A 27 -6.91 -17.87 10.08
C LEU A 27 -7.59 -17.76 11.46
N ALA A 28 -8.82 -18.24 11.60
CA ALA A 28 -9.50 -18.32 12.88
C ALA A 28 -8.75 -19.21 13.88
N ARG A 29 -8.20 -20.35 13.44
CA ARG A 29 -7.37 -21.23 14.29
C ARG A 29 -6.03 -20.59 14.70
N ALA A 30 -5.53 -19.66 13.90
CA ALA A 30 -4.37 -18.83 14.23
C ALA A 30 -4.72 -17.62 15.14
N GLY A 31 -6.00 -17.45 15.52
CA GLY A 31 -6.46 -16.37 16.38
C GLY A 31 -6.80 -15.06 15.65
N VAL A 32 -6.86 -15.08 14.31
CA VAL A 32 -7.26 -13.90 13.52
C VAL A 32 -8.78 -13.73 13.58
N PRO A 33 -9.30 -12.54 13.96
CA PRO A 33 -10.73 -12.27 13.93
C PRO A 33 -11.33 -12.50 12.55
N ALA A 34 -12.59 -12.96 12.49
CA ALA A 34 -13.22 -13.32 11.22
C ALA A 34 -13.36 -12.13 10.26
N ASP A 35 -13.61 -10.93 10.79
CA ASP A 35 -13.73 -9.71 9.99
C ASP A 35 -12.38 -9.29 9.40
N ASP A 36 -11.31 -9.30 10.22
CA ASP A 36 -9.93 -9.09 9.79
C ASP A 36 -9.51 -10.09 8.70
N ALA A 37 -9.86 -11.37 8.88
CA ALA A 37 -9.55 -12.41 7.92
C ALA A 37 -10.28 -12.20 6.57
N ARG A 38 -11.54 -11.76 6.60
CA ARG A 38 -12.31 -11.42 5.39
C ARG A 38 -11.73 -10.21 4.68
N GLU A 39 -11.33 -9.17 5.43
CA GLU A 39 -10.70 -7.98 4.86
C GLU A 39 -9.38 -8.35 4.16
N LEU A 40 -8.51 -9.13 4.81
CA LEU A 40 -7.24 -9.57 4.24
C LEU A 40 -7.41 -10.39 2.95
N ILE A 41 -8.33 -11.36 2.97
CA ILE A 41 -8.63 -12.17 1.79
C ILE A 41 -9.16 -11.29 0.67
N GLY A 42 -10.09 -10.37 0.98
CA GLY A 42 -10.63 -9.44 0.00
C GLY A 42 -9.56 -8.53 -0.62
N LEU A 43 -8.61 -8.02 0.18
CA LEU A 43 -7.51 -7.20 -0.31
C LEU A 43 -6.60 -7.99 -1.25
N LEU A 44 -6.36 -9.27 -0.94
CA LEU A 44 -5.56 -10.17 -1.77
C LEU A 44 -6.26 -10.44 -3.10
N GLU A 45 -7.55 -10.78 -3.08
CA GLU A 45 -8.36 -11.03 -4.28
C GLU A 45 -8.41 -9.78 -5.18
N ALA A 46 -8.71 -8.63 -4.60
CA ALA A 46 -8.80 -7.37 -5.33
C ALA A 46 -7.43 -6.89 -5.85
N GLY A 47 -6.36 -7.09 -5.07
CA GLY A 47 -4.98 -6.83 -5.50
C GLY A 47 -4.53 -7.73 -6.63
N ALA A 48 -4.89 -9.02 -6.61
CA ALA A 48 -4.60 -9.95 -7.70
C ALA A 48 -5.30 -9.54 -9.00
N LEU A 49 -6.55 -9.08 -8.93
CA LEU A 49 -7.27 -8.53 -10.09
C LEU A 49 -6.60 -7.27 -10.63
N ALA A 50 -6.19 -6.34 -9.76
CA ALA A 50 -5.50 -5.12 -10.16
C ALA A 50 -4.14 -5.42 -10.85
N LEU A 51 -3.36 -6.35 -10.29
CA LEU A 51 -2.08 -6.77 -10.89
C LEU A 51 -2.28 -7.49 -12.22
N ALA A 52 -3.32 -8.30 -12.37
CA ALA A 52 -3.65 -8.93 -13.65
C ALA A 52 -4.00 -7.87 -14.71
N HIS A 53 -4.79 -6.85 -14.34
CA HIS A 53 -5.08 -5.73 -15.23
C HIS A 53 -3.81 -4.96 -15.63
N GLU A 54 -2.93 -4.64 -14.68
CA GLU A 54 -1.65 -3.96 -14.96
C GLU A 54 -0.75 -4.81 -15.86
N GLN A 55 -0.63 -6.11 -15.62
CA GLN A 55 0.17 -7.00 -16.46
C GLN A 55 -0.37 -7.09 -17.89
N LEU A 56 -1.69 -7.15 -18.04
CA LEU A 56 -2.34 -7.24 -19.35
C LEU A 56 -2.35 -5.91 -20.12
N SER A 57 -2.29 -4.77 -19.42
CA SER A 57 -2.18 -3.43 -20.01
C SER A 57 -0.72 -3.01 -20.29
N GLY A 58 0.20 -3.37 -19.39
CA GLY A 58 1.64 -3.07 -19.41
C GLY A 58 2.45 -3.84 -20.46
N GLY A 59 1.88 -4.89 -21.07
CA GLY A 59 2.44 -5.55 -22.26
C GLY A 59 2.64 -4.63 -23.47
N SER A 60 2.18 -3.38 -23.42
CA SER A 60 2.34 -2.39 -24.49
C SER A 60 3.69 -1.63 -24.43
N GLY A 61 4.46 -1.73 -23.34
CA GLY A 61 5.73 -1.03 -23.17
C GLY A 61 6.92 -1.99 -23.19
N SER A 62 7.62 -2.06 -24.33
CA SER A 62 8.83 -2.88 -24.57
C SER A 62 8.59 -4.37 -24.85
N GLY A 63 8.25 -4.69 -26.10
CA GLY A 63 8.71 -5.90 -26.77
C GLY A 63 7.76 -7.11 -26.82
N SER A 64 6.65 -7.10 -26.08
CA SER A 64 5.58 -8.09 -26.26
C SER A 64 4.29 -7.41 -26.70
N GLY A 65 4.38 -6.68 -27.82
CA GLY A 65 3.22 -6.11 -28.48
C GLY A 65 2.12 -7.17 -28.57
N ARG A 66 0.93 -6.81 -28.10
CA ARG A 66 -0.23 -7.70 -28.04
C ARG A 66 -0.48 -8.24 -29.45
N SER A 67 0.07 -9.43 -29.75
CA SER A 67 0.10 -9.95 -31.11
C SER A 67 -1.31 -10.31 -31.50
N VAL A 68 -1.84 -9.65 -32.52
CA VAL A 68 -3.14 -10.01 -33.09
C VAL A 68 -3.03 -11.45 -33.60
N PRO A 69 -4.00 -12.33 -33.27
CA PRO A 69 -3.99 -13.70 -33.76
C PRO A 69 -4.18 -13.75 -35.28
N GLY A 70 -3.10 -14.02 -36.00
CA GLY A 70 -3.10 -14.30 -37.44
C GLY A 70 -3.03 -13.08 -38.36
N ASP A 71 -2.78 -13.33 -39.63
CA ASP A 71 -2.66 -12.30 -40.68
C ASP A 71 -4.00 -12.14 -41.40
N LYS A 72 -4.91 -11.37 -40.78
CA LYS A 72 -6.30 -11.15 -41.26
C LYS A 72 -6.58 -9.72 -41.71
N GLY A 73 -5.53 -8.92 -41.87
CA GLY A 73 -5.59 -7.54 -42.37
C GLY A 73 -5.90 -6.48 -41.31
N GLU A 74 -5.58 -5.22 -41.64
CA GLU A 74 -5.57 -4.07 -40.73
C GLU A 74 -6.91 -3.83 -40.00
N ALA A 75 -8.05 -4.04 -40.67
CA ALA A 75 -9.37 -3.84 -40.07
C ALA A 75 -9.72 -4.88 -38.98
N TYR A 76 -9.20 -6.10 -39.11
CA TYR A 76 -9.33 -7.12 -38.07
C TYR A 76 -8.42 -6.81 -36.89
N GLU A 77 -7.19 -6.36 -37.17
CA GLU A 77 -6.23 -5.96 -36.16
C GLU A 77 -6.75 -4.77 -35.32
N SER A 78 -7.29 -3.74 -35.97
CA SER A 78 -7.86 -2.59 -35.26
C SER A 78 -9.05 -2.98 -34.39
N GLY A 79 -10.00 -3.74 -34.94
CA GLY A 79 -11.16 -4.20 -34.17
C GLY A 79 -10.81 -5.13 -33.01
N TRP A 80 -9.75 -5.93 -33.16
CA TRP A 80 -9.24 -6.78 -32.08
C TRP A 80 -8.58 -5.97 -30.96
N LEU A 81 -7.77 -4.96 -31.32
CA LEU A 81 -7.13 -4.08 -30.36
C LEU A 81 -8.16 -3.22 -29.60
N ASP A 82 -9.17 -2.69 -30.31
CA ASP A 82 -10.26 -1.93 -29.70
C ASP A 82 -11.06 -2.79 -28.72
N GLY A 83 -11.50 -3.97 -29.14
CA GLY A 83 -12.23 -4.90 -28.27
C GLY A 83 -11.38 -5.39 -27.08
N ALA A 84 -10.08 -5.61 -27.28
CA ALA A 84 -9.16 -5.94 -26.18
C ALA A 84 -9.02 -4.77 -25.20
N GLY A 85 -8.99 -3.53 -25.69
CA GLY A 85 -8.98 -2.31 -24.88
C GLY A 85 -10.24 -2.19 -24.02
N GLU A 86 -11.41 -2.42 -24.60
CA GLU A 86 -12.70 -2.40 -23.87
C GLU A 86 -12.74 -3.44 -22.75
N VAL A 87 -12.36 -4.69 -23.03
CA VAL A 87 -12.32 -5.75 -22.01
C VAL A 87 -11.33 -5.42 -20.89
N LEU A 88 -10.18 -4.82 -21.22
CA LEU A 88 -9.22 -4.39 -20.21
C LEU A 88 -9.76 -3.24 -19.35
N ALA A 89 -10.48 -2.29 -19.93
CA ALA A 89 -11.12 -1.21 -19.19
C ALA A 89 -12.15 -1.76 -18.20
N GLU A 90 -12.98 -2.72 -18.62
CA GLU A 90 -13.95 -3.39 -17.75
C GLU A 90 -13.27 -4.16 -16.61
N LEU A 91 -12.18 -4.90 -16.90
CA LEU A 91 -11.39 -5.58 -15.86
C LEU A 91 -10.83 -4.59 -14.83
N GLY A 92 -10.34 -3.44 -15.30
CA GLY A 92 -9.86 -2.36 -14.42
C GLY A 92 -10.98 -1.83 -13.51
N ALA A 93 -12.16 -1.59 -14.07
CA ALA A 93 -13.33 -1.14 -13.30
C ALA A 93 -13.81 -2.19 -12.28
N VAL A 94 -13.71 -3.49 -12.58
CA VAL A 94 -14.01 -4.58 -11.63
C VAL A 94 -12.99 -4.59 -10.50
N ALA A 95 -11.69 -4.50 -10.80
CA ALA A 95 -10.63 -4.47 -9.80
C ALA A 95 -10.79 -3.27 -8.84
N GLU A 96 -11.10 -2.09 -9.38
CA GLU A 96 -11.35 -0.88 -8.59
C GLU A 96 -12.57 -1.03 -7.67
N ARG A 97 -13.69 -1.56 -8.19
CA ARG A 97 -14.88 -1.83 -7.37
C ARG A 97 -14.62 -2.87 -6.28
N ALA A 98 -13.86 -3.91 -6.58
CA ALA A 98 -13.48 -4.94 -5.61
C ALA A 98 -12.63 -4.32 -4.48
N LEU A 99 -11.61 -3.52 -4.83
CA LEU A 99 -10.78 -2.81 -3.85
C LEU A 99 -11.61 -1.88 -2.96
N LEU A 100 -12.49 -1.07 -3.56
CA LEU A 100 -13.33 -0.13 -2.82
C LEU A 100 -14.29 -0.84 -1.85
N ARG A 101 -14.89 -1.97 -2.25
CA ARG A 101 -15.81 -2.74 -1.40
C ARG A 101 -15.10 -3.30 -0.17
N VAL A 102 -13.85 -3.76 -0.33
CA VAL A 102 -13.07 -4.31 0.79
C VAL A 102 -12.61 -3.21 1.75
N VAL A 103 -12.24 -2.07 1.19
CA VAL A 103 -11.65 -0.94 1.92
C VAL A 103 -12.72 -0.02 2.52
N SER A 104 -13.97 -0.14 2.08
CA SER A 104 -15.12 0.61 2.59
C SER A 104 -16.36 -0.30 2.63
N PRO A 105 -16.38 -1.32 3.51
CA PRO A 105 -17.43 -2.34 3.54
C PRO A 105 -18.82 -1.75 3.80
N ASP A 106 -18.92 -0.63 4.51
CA ASP A 106 -20.20 -0.04 4.91
C ASP A 106 -20.83 0.92 3.90
N GLY A 107 -20.18 1.26 2.79
CA GLY A 107 -20.78 2.14 1.78
C GLY A 107 -21.39 3.43 2.34
N GLN A 108 -20.93 3.89 3.50
CA GLN A 108 -21.27 5.20 4.01
C GLN A 108 -20.44 6.19 3.19
N GLU A 109 -20.99 6.60 2.06
CA GLU A 109 -21.03 8.03 1.75
C GLU A 109 -21.70 8.72 2.94
N GLY A 110 -20.94 8.85 4.03
CA GLY A 110 -21.30 9.68 5.15
C GLY A 110 -21.45 11.07 4.59
N ARG A 111 -22.67 11.61 4.70
CA ARG A 111 -22.90 13.05 4.68
C ARG A 111 -21.78 13.70 5.49
N THR A 112 -21.12 14.69 4.87
CA THR A 112 -19.96 15.44 5.36
C THR A 112 -18.64 14.64 5.43
N GLY A 113 -17.60 15.17 4.76
CA GLY A 113 -16.28 14.56 4.60
C GLY A 113 -15.45 14.45 5.89
N GLU A 114 -16.00 13.82 6.92
CA GLU A 114 -15.27 13.37 8.09
C GLU A 114 -14.43 12.16 7.70
N ARG A 115 -13.10 12.32 7.73
CA ARG A 115 -12.16 11.23 7.46
C ARG A 115 -12.34 10.19 8.57
N THR A 116 -12.87 9.02 8.25
CA THR A 116 -12.99 7.92 9.21
C THR A 116 -11.60 7.55 9.74
N ARG A 117 -11.43 7.50 11.06
CA ARG A 117 -10.16 7.16 11.72
C ARG A 117 -9.59 5.85 11.17
N ALA A 118 -8.27 5.79 11.02
CA ALA A 118 -7.61 4.58 10.50
C ALA A 118 -7.91 3.36 11.37
N GLY A 119 -8.34 2.28 10.71
CA GLY A 119 -8.62 1.01 11.38
C GLY A 119 -7.34 0.30 11.80
N ARG A 120 -7.44 -0.61 12.78
CA ARG A 120 -6.32 -1.42 13.27
C ARG A 120 -5.59 -2.15 12.13
N MET A 121 -6.34 -2.76 11.20
CA MET A 121 -5.78 -3.48 10.06
C MET A 121 -4.96 -2.57 9.13
N GLU A 122 -5.41 -1.32 8.94
CA GLU A 122 -4.70 -0.35 8.10
C GLU A 122 -3.36 0.05 8.73
N VAL A 123 -3.35 0.25 10.06
CA VAL A 123 -2.13 0.53 10.84
C VAL A 123 -1.16 -0.65 10.75
N GLU A 124 -1.63 -1.88 10.97
CA GLU A 124 -0.78 -3.09 10.88
C GLU A 124 -0.20 -3.28 9.47
N ARG A 125 -1.00 -3.08 8.41
CA ARG A 125 -0.49 -3.13 7.03
C ARG A 125 0.60 -2.08 6.78
N ALA A 126 0.42 -0.87 7.32
CA ALA A 126 1.45 0.17 7.21
C ALA A 126 2.73 -0.22 7.97
N LYS A 127 2.62 -0.77 9.19
CA LYS A 127 3.78 -1.28 9.96
C LYS A 127 4.54 -2.36 9.21
N VAL A 128 3.83 -3.36 8.66
CA VAL A 128 4.42 -4.46 7.89
C VAL A 128 5.14 -3.95 6.64
N ALA A 129 4.60 -2.92 5.98
CA ALA A 129 5.25 -2.31 4.81
C ALA A 129 6.48 -1.46 5.19
N LEU A 130 6.42 -0.74 6.32
CA LEU A 130 7.50 0.16 6.77
C LEU A 130 8.71 -0.59 7.31
N THR A 131 8.49 -1.67 8.06
CA THR A 131 9.54 -2.41 8.75
C THR A 131 10.69 -2.82 7.81
N PRO A 132 10.47 -3.52 6.68
CA PRO A 132 11.57 -3.88 5.78
C PRO A 132 12.22 -2.66 5.11
N LEU A 133 11.47 -1.58 4.85
CA LEU A 133 12.02 -0.35 4.30
C LEU A 133 12.97 0.32 5.30
N TYR A 134 12.52 0.49 6.55
CA TYR A 134 13.33 1.07 7.62
C TYR A 134 14.57 0.24 7.92
N LEU A 135 14.43 -1.09 7.98
CA LEU A 135 15.55 -2.01 8.20
C LEU A 135 16.55 -2.04 7.05
N SER A 136 16.18 -1.56 5.85
CA SER A 136 17.13 -1.41 4.74
C SER A 136 18.10 -0.24 4.93
N PHE A 137 17.80 0.69 5.86
CA PHE A 137 18.64 1.85 6.16
C PHE A 137 19.26 1.81 7.57
N THR A 138 18.61 1.13 8.52
CA THR A 138 19.01 1.12 9.95
C THR A 138 18.83 -0.27 10.56
N ALA A 139 19.60 -0.60 11.60
CA ALA A 139 19.58 -1.95 12.17
C ALA A 139 18.50 -2.17 13.25
N VAL A 140 18.05 -1.11 13.94
CA VAL A 140 17.16 -1.19 15.11
C VAL A 140 16.18 -0.02 15.12
N SER A 141 14.92 -0.29 15.46
CA SER A 141 13.91 0.74 15.79
C SER A 141 13.80 0.85 17.31
N GLU A 142 13.86 2.07 17.83
CA GLU A 142 13.92 2.33 19.28
C GLU A 142 12.64 2.93 19.85
N LEU A 143 11.61 3.16 19.01
CA LEU A 143 10.35 3.75 19.46
C LEU A 143 9.40 2.72 20.08
N ASP A 144 8.66 3.15 21.10
CA ASP A 144 7.57 2.42 21.74
C ASP A 144 6.50 1.98 20.70
N PRO A 145 6.06 0.71 20.70
CA PRO A 145 4.94 0.23 19.89
C PRO A 145 3.65 1.07 19.99
N GLU A 146 3.31 1.59 21.17
CA GLU A 146 2.09 2.39 21.37
C GLU A 146 2.19 3.72 20.62
N VAL A 147 3.31 4.43 20.79
CA VAL A 147 3.59 5.69 20.08
C VAL A 147 3.67 5.47 18.57
N THR A 148 4.20 4.31 18.15
CA THR A 148 4.23 3.91 16.73
C THR A 148 2.82 3.82 16.15
N GLU A 149 1.85 3.28 16.89
CA GLU A 149 0.45 3.20 16.47
C GLU A 149 -0.21 4.56 16.35
N GLU A 150 0.00 5.45 17.31
CA GLU A 150 -0.56 6.81 17.30
C GLU A 150 -0.04 7.61 16.10
N VAL A 151 1.27 7.59 15.87
CA VAL A 151 1.89 8.27 14.72
C VAL A 151 1.36 7.73 13.40
N LEU A 152 1.23 6.40 13.26
CA LEU A 152 0.67 5.81 12.05
C LEU A 152 -0.81 6.12 11.87
N THR A 153 -1.57 6.18 12.95
CA THR A 153 -2.98 6.59 12.91
C THR A 153 -3.12 8.01 12.38
N ALA A 154 -2.30 8.95 12.87
CA ALA A 154 -2.28 10.33 12.37
C ALA A 154 -1.87 10.41 10.89
N VAL A 155 -0.82 9.68 10.50
CA VAL A 155 -0.38 9.59 9.08
C VAL A 155 -1.49 9.07 8.18
N LEU A 156 -2.15 7.97 8.56
CA LEU A 156 -3.23 7.38 7.77
C LEU A 156 -4.49 8.24 7.79
N GLY A 157 -4.71 9.03 8.85
CA GLY A 157 -5.76 10.05 8.95
C GLY A 157 -5.73 11.03 7.79
N THR A 158 -4.53 11.37 7.28
CA THR A 158 -4.36 12.27 6.12
C THR A 158 -4.86 11.70 4.79
N MET A 159 -5.29 10.43 4.76
CA MET A 159 -5.59 9.68 3.53
C MET A 159 -7.04 9.19 3.51
N SER A 160 -7.62 9.19 2.31
CA SER A 160 -8.84 8.44 2.02
C SER A 160 -8.60 6.92 2.15
N PRO A 161 -9.64 6.11 2.35
CA PRO A 161 -9.52 4.66 2.43
C PRO A 161 -8.79 4.05 1.21
N ARG A 162 -9.14 4.49 0.00
CA ARG A 162 -8.45 4.08 -1.25
C ARG A 162 -6.96 4.37 -1.20
N GLN A 163 -6.58 5.55 -0.72
CA GLN A 163 -5.18 5.88 -0.55
C GLN A 163 -4.54 4.92 0.45
N ARG A 164 -5.12 4.69 1.64
CA ARG A 164 -4.57 3.75 2.64
C ARG A 164 -4.34 2.34 2.09
N ALA A 165 -5.24 1.85 1.23
CA ALA A 165 -5.09 0.55 0.55
C ALA A 165 -3.82 0.48 -0.30
N ALA A 166 -3.50 1.53 -1.05
CA ALA A 166 -2.33 1.61 -1.91
C ALA A 166 -1.06 2.14 -1.20
N TYR A 167 -1.09 2.34 0.12
CA TYR A 167 -0.03 3.09 0.81
C TYR A 167 1.32 2.36 0.85
N ALA A 168 1.32 1.03 0.99
CA ALA A 168 2.55 0.23 0.95
C ALA A 168 3.37 0.45 -0.35
N GLY A 169 2.67 0.53 -1.49
CA GLY A 169 3.29 0.86 -2.78
C GLY A 169 3.86 2.27 -2.81
N ARG A 170 3.14 3.26 -2.25
CA ARG A 170 3.62 4.65 -2.17
C ARG A 170 4.85 4.79 -1.28
N LEU A 171 4.88 4.12 -0.13
CA LEU A 171 6.06 4.09 0.75
C LEU A 171 7.28 3.52 0.04
N THR A 172 7.10 2.43 -0.71
CA THR A 172 8.17 1.81 -1.50
C THR A 172 8.69 2.76 -2.59
N ALA A 173 7.77 3.43 -3.30
CA ALA A 173 8.12 4.39 -4.34
C ALA A 173 8.86 5.61 -3.75
N PHE A 174 8.39 6.14 -2.62
CA PHE A 174 9.02 7.24 -1.91
C PHE A 174 10.44 6.89 -1.44
N ALA A 175 10.61 5.75 -0.78
CA ALA A 175 11.89 5.28 -0.29
C ALA A 175 12.90 5.06 -1.44
N ARG A 176 12.44 4.53 -2.58
CA ARG A 176 13.26 4.38 -3.78
C ARG A 176 13.67 5.74 -4.36
N ALA A 177 12.73 6.67 -4.50
CA ALA A 177 12.99 7.99 -5.09
C ALA A 177 13.93 8.85 -4.23
N HIS A 178 13.95 8.66 -2.91
CA HIS A 178 14.75 9.44 -1.98
C HIS A 178 15.85 8.65 -1.28
N ARG A 179 16.30 7.53 -1.89
CA ARG A 179 17.21 6.58 -1.25
C ARG A 179 18.47 7.25 -0.69
N ASP A 180 19.20 7.98 -1.52
CA ASP A 180 20.47 8.63 -1.14
C ASP A 180 20.29 9.66 -0.01
N ARG A 181 19.12 10.31 0.05
CA ARG A 181 18.81 11.29 1.09
C ARG A 181 18.42 10.60 2.40
N LEU A 182 17.67 9.51 2.33
CA LEU A 182 17.34 8.67 3.49
C LEU A 182 18.60 8.05 4.09
N GLU A 183 19.52 7.53 3.26
CA GLU A 183 20.80 6.98 3.72
C GLU A 183 21.61 8.03 4.49
N ARG A 184 21.72 9.26 3.96
CA ARG A 184 22.37 10.37 4.66
C ARG A 184 21.65 10.76 5.95
N LEU A 185 20.32 10.83 5.92
CA LEU A 185 19.51 11.17 7.09
C LEU A 185 19.74 10.18 8.23
N PHE A 186 19.67 8.88 7.96
CA PHE A 186 19.86 7.87 8.98
C PHE A 186 21.32 7.75 9.43
N ALA A 187 22.29 8.02 8.56
CA ALA A 187 23.70 8.06 8.95
C ALA A 187 24.02 9.23 9.91
N GLU A 188 23.43 10.41 9.68
CA GLU A 188 23.72 11.61 10.47
C GLU A 188 22.83 11.75 11.71
N PHE A 189 21.56 11.36 11.62
CA PHE A 189 20.54 11.58 12.64
C PHE A 189 19.85 10.32 13.15
N GLY A 190 20.14 9.14 12.58
CA GLY A 190 19.47 7.89 12.92
C GLY A 190 20.11 7.10 14.06
N PRO A 191 19.61 5.87 14.31
CA PRO A 191 20.15 4.96 15.31
C PRO A 191 21.65 4.72 15.11
N GLY A 192 22.44 4.93 16.17
CA GLY A 192 23.90 4.81 16.14
C GLY A 192 24.65 6.11 15.78
N SER A 193 23.94 7.18 15.43
CA SER A 193 24.55 8.52 15.33
C SER A 193 24.90 9.08 16.72
N ALA A 194 25.73 10.13 16.76
CA ALA A 194 26.08 10.82 18.01
C ALA A 194 24.89 11.61 18.62
N ILE A 195 23.75 11.65 17.93
CA ILE A 195 22.54 12.35 18.37
C ILE A 195 21.76 11.43 19.31
N THR A 196 21.53 11.92 20.53
CA THR A 196 20.79 11.17 21.54
C THR A 196 19.31 11.01 21.14
N VAL A 197 18.74 9.84 21.43
CA VAL A 197 17.34 9.42 21.14
C VAL A 197 16.26 10.28 21.83
N HIS A 198 16.65 11.33 22.54
CA HIS A 198 15.76 12.12 23.39
C HIS A 198 15.31 13.41 22.72
N GLY A 199 13.99 13.63 22.69
CA GLY A 199 13.38 14.91 22.32
C GLY A 199 12.99 14.99 20.84
N ARG A 200 13.45 16.04 20.14
CA ARG A 200 12.99 16.38 18.77
C ARG A 200 13.34 15.34 17.69
N PHE A 201 14.32 14.48 17.93
CA PHE A 201 14.78 13.49 16.94
C PHE A 201 14.18 12.09 17.15
N SER A 202 13.30 11.90 18.13
CA SER A 202 12.73 10.58 18.46
C SER A 202 12.07 9.88 17.26
N LEU A 203 11.45 10.62 16.33
CA LEU A 203 10.89 10.02 15.11
C LEU A 203 11.95 9.46 14.16
N VAL A 204 13.15 10.04 14.07
CA VAL A 204 14.21 9.56 13.15
C VAL A 204 14.68 8.16 13.53
N HIS A 205 14.57 7.81 14.81
CA HIS A 205 14.93 6.50 15.36
C HIS A 205 13.76 5.49 15.33
N SER A 206 12.68 5.82 14.59
CA SER A 206 11.48 5.00 14.47
C SER A 206 11.23 4.54 13.04
N VAL A 207 10.63 3.36 12.91
CA VAL A 207 10.02 2.86 11.66
C VAL A 207 9.03 3.85 11.04
N THR A 208 8.42 4.73 11.85
CA THR A 208 7.45 5.71 11.36
C THR A 208 8.08 6.91 10.64
N SER A 209 9.40 7.13 10.79
CA SER A 209 10.13 8.23 10.12
C SER A 209 9.83 8.31 8.63
N ILE A 210 9.91 7.20 7.91
CA ILE A 210 9.69 7.14 6.46
C ILE A 210 8.26 7.55 6.10
N ALA A 211 7.27 7.09 6.87
CA ALA A 211 5.87 7.44 6.66
C ALA A 211 5.60 8.93 6.93
N VAL A 212 6.18 9.48 7.99
CA VAL A 212 6.04 10.90 8.32
C VAL A 212 6.75 11.77 7.27
N LEU A 213 7.95 11.40 6.81
CA LEU A 213 8.66 12.10 5.73
C LEU A 213 7.89 12.10 4.41
N GLU A 214 7.30 10.96 4.04
CA GLU A 214 6.48 10.85 2.83
C GLU A 214 5.27 11.80 2.90
N ARG A 215 4.65 11.92 4.08
CA ARG A 215 3.55 12.86 4.33
C ARG A 215 3.99 14.31 4.38
N LEU A 216 5.13 14.62 4.99
CA LEU A 216 5.70 15.96 4.97
C LEU A 216 5.98 16.46 3.54
N ALA A 217 6.42 15.55 2.66
CA ALA A 217 6.73 15.89 1.27
C ALA A 217 5.50 16.12 0.38
N THR A 218 4.35 15.53 0.72
CA THR A 218 3.19 15.47 -0.19
C THR A 218 1.91 16.10 0.36
N ALA A 219 1.72 16.09 1.68
CA ALA A 219 0.54 16.63 2.36
C ALA A 219 0.89 17.24 3.75
N PRO A 220 1.82 18.22 3.82
CA PRO A 220 2.33 18.73 5.10
C PRO A 220 1.26 19.42 5.97
N GLN A 221 0.30 20.11 5.36
CA GLN A 221 -0.79 20.79 6.09
C GLN A 221 -1.73 19.78 6.72
N ALA A 222 -2.21 18.79 5.94
CA ALA A 222 -3.07 17.73 6.45
C ALA A 222 -2.38 16.89 7.52
N LEU A 223 -1.07 16.62 7.37
CA LEU A 223 -0.30 15.94 8.40
C LEU A 223 -0.28 16.74 9.70
N ARG A 224 -0.07 18.05 9.65
CA ARG A 224 -0.06 18.90 10.86
C ARG A 224 -1.43 18.93 11.54
N GLU A 225 -2.51 19.02 10.77
CA GLU A 225 -3.88 18.93 11.32
C GLU A 225 -4.13 17.62 12.07
N GLU A 226 -3.80 16.48 11.46
CA GLU A 226 -3.97 15.16 12.09
C GLU A 226 -3.01 14.95 13.27
N TRP A 227 -1.82 15.56 13.21
CA TRP A 227 -0.83 15.52 14.29
C TRP A 227 -1.33 16.26 15.55
N ASP A 228 -1.87 17.46 15.34
CA ASP A 228 -2.45 18.27 16.41
C ASP A 228 -3.70 17.59 17.00
N ALA A 229 -4.54 16.99 16.14
CA ALA A 229 -5.72 16.24 16.58
C ALA A 229 -5.39 14.97 17.38
N ALA A 230 -4.23 14.35 17.11
CA ALA A 230 -3.71 13.21 17.86
C ALA A 230 -2.92 13.62 19.13
N GLU A 231 -2.85 14.91 19.45
CA GLU A 231 -2.08 15.47 20.58
C GLU A 231 -0.60 15.04 20.58
N LEU A 232 -0.04 14.76 19.38
CA LEU A 232 1.33 14.33 19.25
C LEU A 232 2.30 15.50 19.44
N PRO A 233 3.50 15.29 20.01
CA PRO A 233 4.43 16.39 20.25
C PRO A 233 4.85 17.12 18.96
N PRO A 234 4.65 18.45 18.84
CA PRO A 234 4.98 19.18 17.61
C PRO A 234 6.49 19.20 17.33
N ALA A 235 7.29 19.17 18.39
CA ALA A 235 8.75 19.13 18.31
C ALA A 235 9.29 17.92 17.52
N TRP A 236 8.52 16.83 17.43
CA TRP A 236 8.88 15.66 16.64
C TRP A 236 8.80 15.93 15.14
N LEU A 237 7.72 16.56 14.67
CA LEU A 237 7.60 16.98 13.27
C LEU A 237 8.66 18.02 12.93
N ASP A 238 8.87 19.00 13.81
CA ASP A 238 9.84 20.07 13.59
C ASP A 238 11.28 19.52 13.53
N GLY A 239 11.62 18.59 14.41
CA GLY A 239 12.93 17.93 14.43
C GLY A 239 13.18 17.11 13.17
N LEU A 240 12.21 16.29 12.76
CA LEU A 240 12.31 15.50 11.53
C LEU A 240 12.37 16.38 10.27
N THR A 241 11.57 17.44 10.22
CA THR A 241 11.58 18.42 9.12
C THR A 241 12.93 19.13 9.02
N THR A 242 13.49 19.53 10.17
CA THR A 242 14.81 20.19 10.24
C THR A 242 15.91 19.25 9.74
N ALA A 243 15.94 18.01 10.23
CA ALA A 243 16.93 17.01 9.81
C ALA A 243 16.82 16.70 8.30
N TRP A 244 15.58 16.58 7.80
CA TRP A 244 15.34 16.38 6.37
C TRP A 244 15.88 17.54 5.53
N ASN A 245 15.54 18.77 5.89
CA ASN A 245 15.91 19.97 5.12
C ASN A 245 17.41 20.31 5.19
N ALA A 246 18.11 19.92 6.26
CA ALA A 246 19.56 20.08 6.36
C ALA A 246 20.33 19.31 5.27
N LEU A 247 19.70 18.30 4.66
CA LEU A 247 20.29 17.39 3.68
C LEU A 247 19.86 17.67 2.23
N ALA A 248 19.09 18.75 2.03
CA ALA A 248 18.57 19.20 0.74
C ALA A 248 19.66 19.76 -0.17
#